data_AF-A0A2M7QWP8-F1
#
_entry.id   AF-A0A2M7QWP8-F1
#
_cell.length_a   1.000
_cell.length_b   1.000
_cell.length_c   1.000
_cell.angle_alpha   90.00
_cell.angle_beta   90.00
_cell.angle_gamma   90.00
#
_symmetry.space_group_name_H-M   'P 1'
#
loop_
_entity.id
_entity.type
_entity.pdbx_description
1 polymer ?
#
loop_
_entity_poly.entity_id
_entity_poly.type
_entity_poly.pdbx_seq_one_letter_code
_entity_poly.pdbx_strand_id
1 'polypeptide(L)'
;MSVFQLLSVLFGLFMLYVVRIHYRKKTLTLSESSFWSSTWFLFVIISIFPSLVQGISNLLSFARIFDLVVVIAFMILTTISFFNYLQNKSLESKIERYIRQKALTKAKKSS
;
A
#
# COMPACT_ATOMS: atom_id res chain seq x y z
N MET A 1 14.94 24.70 2.28
CA MET A 1 13.93 23.65 2.04
C MET A 1 13.66 23.61 0.56
N SER A 2 14.03 22.54 -0.13
CA SER A 2 13.74 22.40 -1.56
C SER A 2 12.23 22.20 -1.76
N VAL A 3 11.69 22.63 -2.91
CA VAL A 3 10.26 22.46 -3.25
C VAL A 3 9.82 20.99 -3.11
N PHE A 4 10.73 20.06 -3.41
CA PHE A 4 10.53 18.62 -3.24
C PHE A 4 10.30 18.21 -1.79
N GLN A 5 11.06 18.75 -0.82
CA GLN A 5 10.83 18.44 0.60
C GLN A 5 9.46 18.92 1.07
N LEU A 6 9.03 20.10 0.62
CA LEU A 6 7.71 20.64 0.96
C LEU A 6 6.59 19.73 0.41
N LEU A 7 6.70 19.32 -0.86
CA LEU A 7 5.75 18.40 -1.50
C LEU A 7 5.74 17.02 -0.82
N SER A 8 6.90 16.48 -0.46
CA SER A 8 7.02 15.18 0.20
C SER A 8 6.42 15.18 1.61
N VAL A 9 6.63 16.25 2.39
CA VAL A 9 6.01 16.40 3.72
C VAL A 9 4.48 16.55 3.59
N LEU A 10 4.01 17.38 2.66
CA LEU A 10 2.58 17.59 2.42
C LEU A 10 1.91 16.29 1.96
N PHE A 11 2.58 15.51 1.10
CA PHE A 11 2.14 14.18 0.69
C PHE A 11 2.11 13.18 1.85
N GLY A 12 3.15 13.16 2.71
CA GLY A 12 3.18 12.30 3.89
C GLY A 12 2.05 12.60 4.87
N LEU A 13 1.75 13.89 5.11
CA LEU A 13 0.60 14.32 5.92
C LEU A 13 -0.74 13.92 5.29
N PHE A 14 -0.88 14.08 3.97
CA PHE A 14 -2.05 13.63 3.24
C PHE A 14 -2.25 12.12 3.36
N MET A 15 -1.18 11.32 3.22
CA MET A 15 -1.27 9.87 3.35
C MET A 15 -1.59 9.42 4.78
N LEU A 16 -1.07 10.10 5.82
CA LEU A 16 -1.51 9.86 7.20
C LEU A 16 -3.01 10.12 7.39
N TYR A 17 -3.55 11.15 6.74
CA TYR A 17 -4.99 11.43 6.74
C TYR A 17 -5.79 10.33 6.02
N VAL A 18 -5.30 9.85 4.88
CA VAL A 18 -5.90 8.73 4.14
C VAL A 18 -5.93 7.44 4.96
N VAL A 19 -4.86 7.13 5.70
CA VAL A 19 -4.83 5.97 6.62
C VAL A 19 -5.90 6.11 7.70
N ARG A 20 -6.08 7.30 8.27
CA ARG A 20 -7.14 7.59 9.24
C ARG A 20 -8.55 7.41 8.65
N ILE A 21 -8.76 7.82 7.40
CA ILE A 21 -10.05 7.62 6.70
C ILE A 21 -10.32 6.13 6.50
N HIS A 22 -9.34 5.35 6.04
CA HIS A 22 -9.52 3.92 5.81
C HIS A 22 -9.69 3.14 7.11
N TYR A 23 -9.04 3.58 8.19
CA TYR A 23 -9.29 3.07 9.54
C TYR A 23 -10.74 3.31 10.00
N ARG A 24 -11.29 4.52 9.78
CA ARG A 24 -12.70 4.85 10.10
C ARG A 24 -13.70 4.01 9.31
N LYS A 25 -13.36 3.58 8.09
CA LYS A 25 -14.22 2.74 7.24
C LYS A 25 -14.23 1.25 7.63
N LYS A 26 -13.52 0.84 8.69
CA LYS A 26 -13.39 -0.57 9.17
C LYS A 26 -12.90 -1.57 8.11
N THR A 27 -12.37 -1.09 6.99
CA THR A 27 -11.76 -1.92 5.95
C THR A 27 -10.34 -2.36 6.32
N LEU A 28 -9.71 -1.70 7.29
CA LEU A 28 -8.39 -2.05 7.83
C LEU A 28 -8.52 -2.43 9.31
N THR A 29 -7.84 -3.50 9.70
CA THR A 29 -7.69 -3.88 11.11
C THR A 29 -6.78 -2.88 11.86
N LEU A 30 -6.92 -2.80 13.18
CA LEU A 30 -6.12 -1.91 14.04
C LEU A 30 -4.60 -2.08 13.80
N SER A 31 -4.16 -3.32 13.57
CA SER A 31 -2.76 -3.65 13.27
C SER A 31 -2.29 -3.07 11.94
N GLU A 32 -3.10 -3.16 10.89
CA GLU A 32 -2.74 -2.63 9.56
C GLU A 32 -2.70 -1.10 9.57
N SER A 33 -3.64 -0.44 10.24
CA SER A 33 -3.64 1.02 10.37
C SER A 33 -2.42 1.54 11.12
N SER A 34 -1.99 0.84 12.18
CA SER A 34 -0.78 1.19 12.92
C SER A 34 0.48 0.99 12.07
N PHE A 35 0.58 -0.13 11.34
CA PHE A 35 1.68 -0.39 10.42
C PHE A 35 1.80 0.69 9.33
N TRP A 36 0.69 1.00 8.65
CA TRP A 36 0.68 2.05 7.64
C TRP A 36 1.01 3.43 8.21
N SER A 37 0.47 3.77 9.38
CA SER A 37 0.80 5.05 10.03
C SER A 37 2.29 5.15 10.37
N SER A 38 2.90 4.06 10.88
CA SER A 38 4.33 4.02 11.17
C SER A 38 5.17 4.18 9.90
N THR A 39 4.78 3.54 8.80
CA THR A 39 5.46 3.68 7.49
C THR A 39 5.42 5.12 6.98
N TRP A 40 4.25 5.78 7.02
CA TRP A 40 4.14 7.18 6.60
C TRP A 40 4.86 8.15 7.53
N PHE A 41 4.86 7.86 8.83
CA PHE A 41 5.63 8.63 9.80
C PHE A 41 7.13 8.55 9.53
N LEU A 42 7.64 7.34 9.27
CA LEU A 42 9.03 7.12 8.88
C LEU A 42 9.38 7.83 7.56
N PHE A 43 8.47 7.81 6.58
CA PHE A 43 8.63 8.52 5.31
C PHE A 43 8.77 10.04 5.52
N VAL A 44 7.94 10.63 6.38
CA VAL A 44 8.03 12.06 6.72
C VAL A 44 9.38 12.38 7.39
N ILE A 45 9.85 11.54 8.32
CA ILE A 45 11.17 11.72 8.97
C ILE A 45 12.30 11.68 7.94
N ILE A 46 12.29 10.69 7.06
CA ILE A 46 13.29 10.54 5.99
C ILE A 46 13.27 11.75 5.04
N SER A 47 12.08 12.28 4.75
CA SER A 47 11.93 13.46 3.90
C SER A 47 12.51 14.74 4.53
N ILE A 48 12.43 14.88 5.86
CA ILE A 48 13.00 16.02 6.59
C ILE A 48 14.51 15.86 6.75
N PHE A 49 14.99 14.64 6.96
CA PHE A 49 16.40 14.30 7.16
C PHE A 49 16.96 13.41 6.03
N PRO A 50 17.18 13.96 4.82
CA PRO A 50 17.71 13.20 3.69
C PRO A 50 19.16 12.72 3.92
N SER A 51 19.89 13.30 4.89
CA SER A 51 21.24 12.88 5.25
C SER A 51 21.33 11.45 5.76
N LEU A 52 20.26 10.92 6.38
CA LEU A 52 20.19 9.52 6.82
C LEU A 52 20.23 8.54 5.64
N VAL A 53 19.71 8.94 4.49
CA VAL A 53 19.62 8.11 3.28
C VAL A 53 20.81 8.33 2.33
N GLN A 54 21.52 9.46 2.45
CA GLN A 54 22.72 9.74 1.67
C GLN A 54 23.84 8.71 1.85
N GLY A 55 23.98 8.13 3.05
CA GLY A 55 24.95 7.06 3.30
C GLY A 55 24.67 5.80 2.48
N ILE A 56 23.39 5.51 2.20
CA ILE A 56 22.97 4.34 1.41
C ILE A 56 23.05 4.65 -0.10
N SER A 57 22.68 5.87 -0.53
CA SER A 57 22.74 6.24 -1.95
C SER A 57 24.16 6.23 -2.52
N ASN A 58 25.16 6.57 -1.70
CA ASN A 58 26.57 6.52 -2.08
C ASN A 58 27.07 5.09 -2.32
N LEU A 59 26.49 4.09 -1.64
CA LEU A 59 26.85 2.69 -1.82
C LEU A 59 26.25 2.09 -3.10
N LEU A 60 25.08 2.58 -3.54
CA LEU A 60 24.38 2.11 -4.74
C LEU A 60 24.63 2.97 -6.00
N SER A 61 25.53 3.96 -5.95
CA SER A 61 25.87 4.86 -7.09
C SER A 61 24.66 5.58 -7.71
N PHE A 62 23.58 5.79 -6.96
CA PHE A 62 22.44 6.59 -7.44
C PHE A 62 22.77 8.07 -7.30
N ALA A 63 22.91 8.77 -8.44
CA ALA A 63 23.20 10.20 -8.49
C ALA A 63 22.14 11.09 -7.82
N ARG A 64 20.92 10.57 -7.61
CA ARG A 64 19.82 11.27 -6.95
C ARG A 64 19.04 10.34 -6.01
N ILE A 65 18.90 10.77 -4.75
CA ILE A 65 18.11 10.08 -3.71
C ILE A 65 16.66 9.87 -4.16
N PHE A 66 16.12 10.81 -4.95
CA PHE A 66 14.78 10.74 -5.49
C PHE A 66 14.57 9.53 -6.40
N ASP A 67 15.53 9.23 -7.28
CA ASP A 67 15.44 8.13 -8.24
C ASP A 67 15.35 6.78 -7.49
N LEU A 68 16.15 6.63 -6.43
CA LEU A 68 16.13 5.45 -5.56
C LEU A 68 14.78 5.29 -4.83
N VAL A 69 14.25 6.38 -4.25
CA VAL A 69 12.95 6.35 -3.54
C VAL A 69 11.82 6.00 -4.50
N VAL A 70 11.82 6.56 -5.71
CA VAL A 70 10.80 6.28 -6.74
C VAL A 70 10.86 4.81 -7.18
N VAL A 71 12.05 4.26 -7.43
CA VAL A 71 12.20 2.86 -7.82
C VAL A 71 11.71 1.92 -6.72
N ILE A 72 12.08 2.16 -5.46
CA ILE A 72 11.61 1.36 -4.32
C ILE A 72 10.09 1.46 -4.18
N ALA A 73 9.52 2.67 -4.27
CA ALA A 73 8.08 2.86 -4.21
C ALA A 73 7.37 2.10 -5.34
N PHE A 74 7.91 2.14 -6.55
CA PHE A 74 7.39 1.38 -7.69
C PHE A 74 7.44 -0.12 -7.43
N MET A 75 8.58 -0.66 -6.97
CA MET A 75 8.71 -2.09 -6.67
C MET A 75 7.69 -2.55 -5.64
N ILE A 76 7.52 -1.79 -4.55
CA ILE A 76 6.56 -2.10 -3.49
C ILE A 76 5.13 -2.03 -4.04
N LEU A 77 4.77 -0.96 -4.75
CA LEU A 77 3.43 -0.75 -5.29
C LEU A 77 3.05 -1.81 -6.33
N THR A 78 3.95 -2.17 -7.22
CA THR A 78 3.72 -3.21 -8.22
C THR A 78 3.54 -4.57 -7.55
N THR A 79 4.36 -4.88 -6.54
CA THR A 79 4.25 -6.13 -5.78
C THR A 79 2.91 -6.22 -5.04
N ILE A 80 2.53 -5.17 -4.30
CA ILE A 80 1.24 -5.12 -3.60
C ILE A 80 0.08 -5.20 -4.60
N SER A 81 0.14 -4.47 -5.71
CA SER A 81 -0.88 -4.54 -6.77
C SER A 81 -1.02 -5.93 -7.34
N PHE A 82 0.10 -6.63 -7.56
CA PHE A 82 0.10 -8.00 -8.05
C PHE A 82 -0.53 -8.97 -7.03
N PHE A 83 -0.17 -8.87 -5.76
CA PHE A 83 -0.82 -9.67 -4.71
C PHE A 83 -2.32 -9.39 -4.58
N ASN A 84 -2.73 -8.13 -4.69
CA ASN A 84 -4.15 -7.74 -4.70
C ASN A 84 -4.88 -8.33 -5.91
N TYR A 85 -4.27 -8.31 -7.10
CA TYR A 85 -4.82 -8.96 -8.29
C TYR A 85 -5.03 -10.46 -8.08
N LEU A 86 -4.03 -11.16 -7.54
CA LEU A 86 -4.13 -12.59 -7.24
C LEU A 86 -5.23 -12.89 -6.20
N GLN A 87 -5.31 -12.10 -5.13
CA GLN A 87 -6.37 -12.25 -4.13
C GLN A 87 -7.76 -12.03 -4.73
N ASN A 88 -7.95 -10.95 -5.50
CA ASN A 88 -9.21 -10.66 -6.17
C ASN A 88 -9.62 -11.78 -7.11
N LYS A 89 -8.70 -12.30 -7.93
CA LYS A 89 -8.96 -13.45 -8.82
C LYS A 89 -9.38 -14.70 -8.03
N SER A 90 -8.74 -14.95 -6.89
CA SER A 90 -9.12 -16.07 -6.01
C SER A 90 -10.51 -15.87 -5.40
N LEU A 91 -10.86 -14.63 -5.06
CA LEU A 91 -12.13 -14.28 -4.44
C LEU A 91 -13.27 -14.44 -5.45
N GLU A 92 -13.07 -13.98 -6.69
CA GLU A 92 -14.00 -14.16 -7.81
C GLU A 92 -14.31 -15.64 -8.03
N SER A 93 -13.27 -16.49 -8.10
CA SER A 93 -13.42 -17.94 -8.24
C SER A 93 -14.23 -18.58 -7.09
N LYS A 94 -14.00 -18.14 -5.84
CA LYS A 94 -14.73 -18.64 -4.67
C LYS A 94 -16.21 -18.23 -4.73
N ILE A 95 -16.51 -17.00 -5.14
CA ILE A 95 -17.88 -16.50 -5.29
C ILE A 95 -18.61 -17.30 -6.37
N GLU A 96 -17.98 -17.52 -7.53
CA GLU A 96 -18.56 -18.29 -8.63
C GLU A 96 -18.92 -19.72 -8.18
N ARG A 97 -18.00 -20.41 -7.51
CA ARG A 97 -18.24 -21.75 -6.97
C ARG A 97 -19.37 -21.76 -5.95
N TYR A 98 -19.43 -20.76 -5.07
CA TYR A 98 -20.47 -20.64 -4.06
C TYR A 98 -21.86 -20.44 -4.68
N ILE A 99 -21.97 -19.55 -5.68
CA ILE A 99 -23.23 -19.33 -6.41
C ILE A 99 -23.66 -20.60 -7.15
N ARG A 100 -22.73 -21.29 -7.82
CA ARG A 100 -23.00 -22.54 -8.55
C ARG A 100 -23.50 -23.64 -7.61
N GLN A 101 -22.86 -23.85 -6.46
CA GLN A 101 -23.32 -24.81 -5.46
C GLN A 101 -24.72 -24.46 -4.96
N LYS A 102 -24.97 -23.18 -4.64
CA LYS A 102 -26.28 -22.72 -4.15
C LYS A 102 -27.39 -22.93 -5.19
N ALA A 103 -27.10 -22.72 -6.48
CA ALA A 103 -28.04 -22.96 -7.57
C ALA A 103 -28.35 -24.47 -7.74
N LEU A 104 -27.33 -25.34 -7.71
CA LEU A 104 -27.52 -26.79 -7.80
C LEU A 104 -28.31 -27.35 -6.62
N THR A 105 -28.02 -26.91 -5.40
CA THR A 105 -28.79 -27.30 -4.20
C THR A 105 -30.24 -26.86 -4.30
N LYS A 106 -30.51 -25.65 -4.80
CA LYS A 106 -31.88 -25.15 -5.00
C LYS A 106 -32.64 -25.96 -6.06
N ALA A 107 -31.99 -26.31 -7.17
CA ALA A 107 -32.59 -27.15 -8.21
C ALA A 107 -32.95 -28.54 -7.69
N LYS A 108 -32.07 -29.16 -6.89
CA LYS A 108 -32.31 -30.49 -6.31
C LYS A 108 -33.43 -30.51 -5.26
N LYS A 109 -33.71 -29.40 -4.58
CA LYS A 109 -34.78 -29.29 -3.57
C LYS A 109 -36.16 -28.97 -4.17
N SER A 110 -36.20 -28.65 -5.47
CA SER A 110 -37.39 -28.31 -6.25
C SER A 110 -37.89 -29.48 -7.12
N SER A 111 -37.17 -30.60 -7.11
CA SER A 111 -37.49 -31.89 -7.74
C SER A 111 -37.88 -32.89 -6.66
#